data_AF-K5VP76-F1
#
_entry.id   AF-K5VP76-F1
#
_cell.length_a   1.000
_cell.length_b   1.000
_cell.length_c   1.000
_cell.angle_alpha   90.00
_cell.angle_beta   90.00
_cell.angle_gamma   90.00
#
_symmetry.space_group_name_H-M   'P 1'
#
loop_
_entity.id
_entity.type
_entity.pdbx_description
1 polymer ?
#
loop_
_entity_poly.entity_id
_entity_poly.type
_entity_poly.pdbx_seq_one_letter_code
_entity_poly.pdbx_strand_id
1 'polypeptide(L)'
;MSPEHCLEILKKDLAKDDIECAAIGATSSAEYKQMLSLIAQLSSLDSWGNARDVKTLGKQMVRLAFKRAVDITKATKLPLSGLDAICCIAGMLDERVALATNLPSASIPRSALPAQHLDPPKADAYEILNACATRAATWIPKLATRYEEAFPSSQGRDPGVPDVVWKQLEVDKWAALEAAHRQKEELDALEEAVRDAYRAEEAQKALETDLVCRAREASADAEIKCQLEEQRLKRVTAIAVRQAKEKKLEAHRQKELEEAQKEQRAQTKLRQMGVCAAGYEWIKQADGYDSDFMQLHSANVALARSGQVVGSGCASPTP
;
A
#
# COMPACT_ATOMS: atom_id res chain seq x y z
N MET A 1 29.42 -25.70 -3.55
CA MET A 1 28.76 -26.40 -2.42
C MET A 1 28.47 -27.82 -2.89
N SER A 2 28.68 -28.87 -2.08
CA SER A 2 28.46 -30.23 -2.58
C SER A 2 26.96 -30.56 -2.70
N PRO A 3 26.54 -31.39 -3.68
CA PRO A 3 25.14 -31.78 -3.84
C PRO A 3 24.53 -32.46 -2.61
N GLU A 4 25.32 -33.25 -1.89
CA GLU A 4 24.92 -33.90 -0.63
C GLU A 4 24.62 -32.86 0.45
N HIS A 5 25.47 -31.84 0.55
CA HIS A 5 25.26 -30.76 1.50
C HIS A 5 24.00 -29.95 1.17
N CYS A 6 23.67 -29.77 -0.11
CA CYS A 6 22.43 -29.13 -0.54
C CYS A 6 21.19 -29.92 -0.09
N LEU A 7 21.20 -31.25 -0.22
CA LEU A 7 20.11 -32.10 0.26
C LEU A 7 19.98 -32.08 1.79
N GLU A 8 21.09 -32.01 2.51
CA GLU A 8 21.07 -31.86 3.97
C GLU A 8 20.50 -30.51 4.42
N ILE A 9 20.84 -29.41 3.72
CA ILE A 9 20.21 -28.12 3.98
C ILE A 9 18.72 -28.19 3.68
N LEU A 10 18.34 -28.80 2.55
CA LEU A 10 16.94 -28.94 2.16
C LEU A 10 16.14 -29.74 3.19
N LYS A 11 16.68 -30.87 3.66
CA LYS A 11 16.08 -31.67 4.74
C LYS A 11 15.86 -30.86 6.01
N LYS A 12 16.87 -30.09 6.42
CA LYS A 12 16.78 -29.21 7.59
C LYS A 12 15.78 -28.08 7.41
N ASP A 13 15.61 -27.57 6.19
CA ASP A 13 14.66 -26.50 5.90
C ASP A 13 13.22 -27.03 5.93
N LEU A 14 12.95 -28.17 5.30
CA LEU A 14 11.63 -28.83 5.33
C LEU A 14 11.20 -29.22 6.76
N ALA A 15 12.14 -29.68 7.58
CA ALA A 15 11.88 -30.05 8.96
C ALA A 15 11.44 -28.86 9.84
N LYS A 16 11.72 -27.61 9.46
CA LYS A 16 11.25 -26.43 10.21
C LYS A 16 9.75 -26.20 10.05
N ASP A 17 9.20 -26.63 8.92
CA ASP A 17 7.79 -26.49 8.56
C ASP A 17 7.02 -27.81 8.79
N ASP A 18 7.56 -28.71 9.62
CA ASP A 18 7.01 -30.04 9.93
C ASP A 18 6.73 -30.91 8.71
N ILE A 19 7.50 -30.73 7.63
CA ILE A 19 7.39 -31.55 6.41
C ILE A 19 8.45 -32.63 6.42
N GLU A 20 8.01 -33.87 6.22
CA GLU A 20 8.89 -35.02 6.15
C GLU A 20 8.93 -35.60 4.74
N CYS A 21 10.13 -35.60 4.14
CA CYS A 21 10.40 -36.28 2.88
C CYS A 21 11.36 -37.44 3.15
N ALA A 22 10.82 -38.64 3.32
CA ALA A 22 11.60 -39.85 3.64
C ALA A 22 12.69 -40.14 2.58
N ALA A 23 12.42 -39.80 1.32
CA ALA A 23 13.35 -39.99 0.21
C ALA A 23 14.66 -39.18 0.37
N ILE A 24 14.63 -38.02 1.03
CA ILE A 24 15.84 -37.22 1.26
C ILE A 24 16.72 -37.85 2.35
N GLY A 25 16.12 -38.55 3.32
CA GLY A 25 16.85 -39.25 4.38
C GLY A 25 17.40 -40.61 3.97
N ALA A 26 16.89 -41.22 2.91
CA ALA A 26 17.26 -42.55 2.46
C ALA A 26 18.38 -42.50 1.41
N THR A 27 19.63 -42.34 1.84
CA THR A 27 20.81 -42.21 0.95
C THR A 27 21.00 -43.35 -0.06
N SER A 28 20.49 -44.55 0.23
CA SER A 28 20.54 -45.70 -0.68
C SER A 28 19.42 -45.73 -1.72
N SER A 29 18.36 -44.93 -1.54
CA SER A 29 17.17 -44.94 -2.40
C SER A 29 17.47 -44.42 -3.82
N ALA A 30 16.71 -44.92 -4.79
CA ALA A 30 16.83 -44.46 -6.18
C ALA A 30 16.44 -42.98 -6.29
N GLU A 31 15.43 -42.57 -5.53
CA GLU A 31 14.93 -41.20 -5.46
C GLU A 31 16.01 -40.25 -4.92
N TYR A 32 16.73 -40.64 -3.86
CA TYR A 32 17.84 -39.83 -3.34
C TYR A 32 18.93 -39.64 -4.39
N LYS A 33 19.36 -40.72 -5.06
CA LYS A 33 20.38 -40.66 -6.12
C LYS A 33 19.93 -39.77 -7.28
N GLN A 34 18.66 -39.82 -7.63
CA GLN A 34 18.09 -38.97 -8.68
C GLN A 34 18.08 -37.49 -8.26
N MET A 35 17.64 -37.17 -7.05
CA MET A 35 17.68 -35.80 -6.51
C MET A 35 19.12 -35.27 -6.45
N LEU A 36 20.08 -36.11 -6.03
CA LEU A 36 21.49 -35.78 -5.99
C LEU A 36 22.05 -35.48 -7.38
N SER A 37 21.70 -36.30 -8.38
CA SER A 37 22.08 -36.07 -9.78
C SER A 37 21.53 -34.74 -10.32
N LEU A 38 20.26 -34.42 -10.04
CA LEU A 38 19.67 -33.15 -10.47
C LEU A 38 20.31 -31.94 -9.79
N ILE A 39 20.63 -32.04 -8.50
CA ILE A 39 21.33 -30.97 -7.78
C ILE A 39 22.78 -30.82 -8.28
N ALA A 40 23.44 -31.91 -8.66
CA ALA A 40 24.76 -31.85 -9.29
C ALA A 40 24.70 -31.10 -10.64
N GLN A 41 23.66 -31.33 -11.44
CA GLN A 41 23.41 -30.59 -12.68
C GLN A 41 23.13 -29.11 -12.39
N LEU A 42 22.24 -28.79 -11.45
CA LEU A 42 22.00 -27.40 -11.01
C LEU A 42 23.28 -26.71 -10.56
N SER A 43 24.11 -27.40 -9.78
CA SER A 43 25.37 -26.84 -9.27
C SER A 43 26.44 -26.61 -10.34
N SER A 44 26.28 -27.19 -11.53
CA SER A 44 27.15 -26.93 -12.68
C SER A 44 26.77 -25.66 -13.47
N LEU A 45 25.60 -25.08 -13.21
CA LEU A 45 25.14 -23.85 -13.87
C LEU A 45 25.74 -22.61 -13.21
N ASP A 46 26.20 -21.65 -14.02
CA ASP A 46 26.75 -20.37 -13.55
C ASP A 46 25.73 -19.52 -12.76
N SER A 47 24.43 -19.75 -12.98
CA SER A 47 23.34 -19.03 -12.31
C SER A 47 22.93 -19.63 -10.96
N TRP A 48 23.59 -20.69 -10.49
CA TRP A 48 23.23 -21.39 -9.25
C TRP A 48 23.69 -20.66 -7.99
N GLY A 49 22.72 -20.16 -7.22
CA GLY A 49 22.91 -19.44 -5.97
C GLY A 49 23.16 -20.31 -4.74
N ASN A 50 23.55 -21.58 -4.90
CA ASN A 50 23.81 -22.55 -3.83
C ASN A 50 22.72 -22.51 -2.73
N ALA A 51 23.07 -22.10 -1.51
CA ALA A 51 22.16 -22.06 -0.36
C ALA A 51 20.92 -21.17 -0.57
N ARG A 52 21.00 -20.12 -1.41
CA ARG A 52 19.85 -19.27 -1.71
C ARG A 52 18.81 -20.04 -2.54
N ASP A 53 19.26 -20.74 -3.57
CA ASP A 53 18.38 -21.51 -4.44
C ASP A 53 17.85 -22.77 -3.74
N VAL A 54 18.66 -23.40 -2.89
CA VAL A 54 18.20 -24.52 -2.02
C VAL A 54 17.06 -24.07 -1.10
N LYS A 55 17.12 -22.85 -0.51
CA LYS A 55 16.01 -22.30 0.29
C LYS A 55 14.77 -22.00 -0.55
N THR A 56 14.95 -21.50 -1.78
CA THR A 56 13.84 -21.29 -2.72
C THR A 56 13.14 -22.60 -3.03
N LEU A 57 13.92 -23.66 -3.28
CA LEU A 57 13.42 -25.00 -3.53
C LEU A 57 12.66 -25.57 -2.30
N GLY A 58 13.21 -25.38 -1.10
CA GLY A 58 12.53 -25.73 0.16
C GLY A 58 11.15 -25.08 0.28
N LYS A 59 11.05 -23.77 0.03
CA LYS A 59 9.76 -23.04 0.03
C LYS A 59 8.78 -23.56 -1.00
N GLN A 60 9.24 -23.91 -2.21
CA GLN A 60 8.39 -24.47 -3.25
C GLN A 60 7.82 -25.83 -2.83
N MET A 61 8.66 -26.69 -2.27
CA MET A 61 8.26 -28.00 -1.75
C MET A 61 7.29 -27.89 -0.57
N VAL A 62 7.48 -26.89 0.31
CA VAL A 62 6.55 -26.60 1.41
C VAL A 62 5.17 -26.23 0.90
N ARG A 63 5.10 -25.29 -0.05
CA ARG A 63 3.83 -24.90 -0.68
C ARG A 63 3.15 -26.08 -1.37
N LEU A 64 3.91 -26.94 -2.04
CA LEU A 64 3.38 -28.12 -2.70
C LEU A 64 2.79 -29.11 -1.69
N ALA A 65 3.50 -29.36 -0.58
CA ALA A 65 3.02 -30.23 0.49
C ALA A 65 1.69 -29.72 1.05
N PHE A 66 1.60 -28.44 1.43
CA PHE A 66 0.37 -27.85 1.95
C PHE A 66 -0.78 -27.83 0.94
N LYS A 67 -0.50 -27.63 -0.35
CA LYS A 67 -1.52 -27.69 -1.41
C LYS A 67 -2.15 -29.08 -1.55
N ARG A 68 -1.40 -30.14 -1.23
CA ARG A 68 -1.86 -31.53 -1.32
C ARG A 68 -2.44 -32.07 -0.01
N ALA A 69 -2.29 -31.33 1.09
CA ALA A 69 -2.73 -31.72 2.43
C ALA A 69 -4.27 -31.70 2.64
N VAL A 70 -5.07 -31.58 1.57
CA VAL A 70 -6.52 -31.35 1.65
C VAL A 70 -7.28 -32.45 2.42
N ASP A 71 -6.72 -33.66 2.55
CA ASP A 71 -7.40 -34.80 3.20
C ASP A 71 -6.63 -35.44 4.38
N ILE A 72 -5.53 -34.85 4.87
CA ILE A 72 -4.72 -35.48 5.92
C ILE A 72 -5.18 -35.04 7.31
N THR A 73 -6.20 -35.71 7.84
CA THR A 73 -6.58 -35.59 9.26
C THR A 73 -5.52 -36.24 10.15
N LYS A 74 -4.89 -35.44 11.02
CA LYS A 74 -4.11 -35.84 12.21
C LYS A 74 -2.76 -36.57 11.97
N ALA A 75 -2.00 -36.22 10.95
CA ALA A 75 -0.56 -36.52 10.95
C ALA A 75 0.22 -35.40 11.67
N THR A 76 1.16 -35.74 12.56
CA THR A 76 2.03 -34.77 13.26
C THR A 76 3.07 -34.13 12.36
N LYS A 77 3.34 -34.71 11.19
CA LYS A 77 4.19 -34.18 10.13
C LYS A 77 3.54 -34.41 8.79
N LEU A 78 3.69 -33.45 7.88
CA LEU A 78 3.08 -33.51 6.56
C LEU A 78 4.00 -34.29 5.60
N PRO A 79 3.57 -35.44 5.07
CA PRO A 79 4.42 -36.23 4.19
C PRO A 79 4.54 -35.58 2.82
N LEU A 80 5.77 -35.49 2.31
CA LEU A 80 6.07 -35.11 0.93
C LEU A 80 6.66 -36.31 0.20
N SER A 81 6.08 -36.66 -0.95
CA SER A 81 6.59 -37.78 -1.77
C SER A 81 7.95 -37.45 -2.37
N GLY A 82 8.82 -38.46 -2.48
CA GLY A 82 10.10 -38.32 -3.17
C GLY A 82 9.96 -37.91 -4.63
N LEU A 83 8.89 -38.37 -5.31
CA LEU A 83 8.60 -37.98 -6.69
C LEU A 83 8.28 -36.47 -6.80
N ASP A 84 7.57 -35.92 -5.83
CA ASP A 84 7.26 -34.48 -5.82
C ASP A 84 8.51 -33.64 -5.60
N ALA A 85 9.39 -34.10 -4.72
CA ALA A 85 10.70 -33.48 -4.52
C ALA A 85 11.52 -33.49 -5.81
N ILE A 86 11.57 -34.63 -6.51
CA ILE A 86 12.23 -34.76 -7.81
C ILE A 86 11.61 -33.80 -8.83
N CYS A 87 10.28 -33.74 -8.94
CA CYS A 87 9.59 -32.83 -9.85
C CYS A 87 9.90 -31.35 -9.55
N CYS A 88 9.98 -30.95 -8.28
CA CYS A 88 10.37 -29.59 -7.92
C CYS A 88 11.80 -29.25 -8.35
N ILE A 89 12.75 -30.17 -8.12
CA ILE A 89 14.15 -29.96 -8.51
C ILE A 89 14.30 -29.96 -10.04
N ALA A 90 13.64 -30.87 -10.73
CA ALA A 90 13.63 -30.93 -12.19
C ALA A 90 13.03 -29.66 -12.81
N GLY A 91 11.89 -29.18 -12.30
CA GLY A 91 11.28 -27.95 -12.78
C GLY A 91 12.19 -26.73 -12.62
N MET A 92 12.89 -26.62 -11.49
CA MET A 92 13.88 -25.55 -11.29
C MET A 92 15.06 -25.68 -12.26
N LEU A 93 15.53 -26.90 -12.55
CA LEU A 93 16.59 -27.13 -13.53
C LEU A 93 16.14 -26.70 -14.93
N ASP A 94 14.94 -27.10 -15.36
CA ASP A 94 14.38 -26.73 -16.68
C ASP A 94 14.24 -25.22 -16.82
N GLU A 95 13.71 -24.53 -15.80
CA GLU A 95 13.61 -23.06 -15.79
C GLU A 95 14.98 -22.40 -15.97
N ARG A 96 16.01 -22.89 -15.28
CA ARG A 96 17.36 -22.30 -15.34
C ARG A 96 18.09 -22.62 -16.64
N VAL A 97 17.92 -23.82 -17.17
CA VAL A 97 18.45 -24.19 -18.49
C VAL A 97 17.77 -23.35 -19.57
N ALA A 98 16.44 -23.19 -19.51
CA ALA A 98 15.70 -22.36 -20.46
C ALA A 98 16.15 -20.89 -20.42
N LEU A 99 16.41 -20.33 -19.24
CA LEU A 99 16.95 -18.97 -19.12
C LEU A 99 18.37 -18.86 -19.70
N ALA A 100 19.22 -19.86 -19.49
CA ALA A 100 20.57 -19.89 -20.05
C ALA A 100 20.56 -20.01 -21.58
N THR A 101 19.60 -20.72 -22.17
CA THR A 101 19.49 -20.88 -23.63
C THR A 101 18.82 -19.70 -24.33
N ASN A 102 17.93 -18.97 -23.65
CA ASN A 102 17.16 -17.87 -24.23
C ASN A 102 17.79 -16.47 -24.02
N LEU A 103 18.90 -16.37 -23.29
CA LEU A 103 19.68 -15.15 -23.20
C LEU A 103 20.77 -15.14 -24.30
N PRO A 104 20.97 -14.04 -25.04
CA PRO A 104 22.12 -13.90 -25.92
C PRO A 104 23.39 -14.04 -25.08
N SER A 105 24.17 -15.09 -25.35
CA SER A 105 25.50 -15.28 -24.77
C SER A 105 26.42 -14.18 -25.27
N ALA A 106 26.37 -13.02 -24.61
CA ALA A 106 27.37 -11.98 -24.76
C ALA A 106 28.55 -12.34 -23.86
N SER A 107 29.51 -13.08 -24.40
CA SER A 107 30.85 -13.15 -23.86
C SER A 107 31.45 -11.74 -23.91
N ILE A 108 31.28 -10.96 -22.84
CA ILE A 108 31.94 -9.66 -22.69
C ILE A 108 33.42 -9.94 -22.38
N PRO A 109 34.38 -9.52 -23.22
CA PRO A 109 35.78 -9.54 -22.84
C PRO A 109 35.99 -8.65 -21.63
N ARG A 110 36.77 -9.13 -20.67
CA ARG A 110 37.23 -8.40 -19.48
C ARG A 110 38.11 -7.22 -19.92
N SER A 111 37.51 -6.13 -20.41
CA SER A 111 38.18 -4.85 -20.57
C SER A 111 38.12 -4.10 -19.25
N ALA A 112 39.28 -3.61 -18.83
CA ALA A 112 39.49 -2.84 -17.61
C ALA A 112 38.41 -1.78 -17.39
N LEU A 113 37.89 -1.73 -16.16
CA LEU A 113 36.99 -0.70 -15.68
C LEU A 113 37.70 0.67 -15.81
N PRO A 114 37.08 1.68 -16.45
CA PRO A 114 37.39 3.05 -16.11
C PRO A 114 36.83 3.29 -14.70
N ALA A 115 37.70 3.68 -13.77
CA ALA A 115 37.26 4.20 -12.48
C ALA A 115 36.37 5.43 -12.75
N GLN A 116 35.05 5.27 -12.63
CA GLN A 116 34.17 6.42 -12.55
C GLN A 116 34.30 6.99 -11.14
N HIS A 117 35.15 8.01 -11.04
CA HIS A 117 35.15 8.99 -9.98
C HIS A 117 33.77 9.64 -9.96
N LEU A 118 32.92 9.23 -9.02
CA LEU A 118 31.71 9.96 -8.68
C LEU A 118 32.15 11.11 -7.76
N ASP A 119 32.35 12.28 -8.34
CA ASP A 119 32.28 13.51 -7.57
C ASP A 119 30.88 13.63 -6.94
N PRO A 120 30.77 14.05 -5.66
CA PRO A 120 29.50 14.29 -5.02
C PRO A 120 28.75 15.43 -5.75
N PRO A 121 27.42 15.34 -5.92
CA PRO A 121 26.66 16.38 -6.61
C PRO A 121 26.74 17.68 -5.81
N LYS A 122 27.32 18.69 -6.45
CA LYS A 122 27.31 20.08 -6.00
C LYS A 122 25.86 20.56 -6.08
N ALA A 123 25.31 20.98 -4.95
CA ALA A 123 23.99 21.58 -4.90
C ALA A 123 24.03 22.93 -5.64
N ASP A 124 23.49 22.98 -6.85
CA ASP A 124 23.13 24.24 -7.49
C ASP A 124 21.84 24.73 -6.86
N ALA A 125 21.98 25.75 -6.02
CA ALA A 125 20.87 26.54 -5.51
C ALA A 125 20.21 27.27 -6.68
N TYR A 126 18.95 26.92 -6.98
CA TYR A 126 18.10 27.74 -7.81
C TYR A 126 17.54 28.88 -6.94
N GLU A 127 18.05 30.09 -7.16
CA GLU A 127 17.48 31.32 -6.62
C GLU A 127 16.16 31.64 -7.33
N ILE A 128 15.06 31.60 -6.58
CA ILE A 128 13.78 32.15 -7.01
C ILE A 128 13.87 33.67 -6.84
N LEU A 129 14.05 34.39 -7.96
CA LEU A 129 13.96 35.85 -8.03
C LEU A 129 12.50 36.29 -7.84
N ASN A 130 12.14 36.63 -6.61
CA ASN A 130 10.94 37.40 -6.30
C ASN A 130 11.25 38.90 -6.44
N ALA A 131 10.97 39.46 -7.62
CA ALA A 131 10.88 40.91 -7.78
C ALA A 131 9.50 41.39 -7.31
N CYS A 132 9.41 41.85 -6.05
CA CYS A 132 8.28 42.64 -5.58
C CYS A 132 8.69 44.11 -5.60
N ALA A 133 8.12 44.87 -6.52
CA ALA A 133 8.31 46.31 -6.61
C ALA A 133 7.56 47.02 -5.47
N THR A 134 8.31 47.49 -4.49
CA THR A 134 7.82 48.38 -3.43
C THR A 134 7.65 49.80 -4.00
N ARG A 135 6.41 50.28 -4.13
CA ARG A 135 6.13 51.72 -4.08
C ARG A 135 5.70 52.06 -2.66
N ALA A 136 6.55 52.79 -1.97
CA ALA A 136 6.23 53.43 -0.71
C ALA A 136 5.28 54.61 -0.96
N ALA A 137 4.22 54.71 -0.16
CA ALA A 137 3.64 55.98 0.24
C ALA A 137 3.00 55.85 1.62
N THR A 138 3.74 56.36 2.61
CA THR A 138 3.29 57.08 3.81
C THR A 138 2.29 56.40 4.77
N TRP A 139 2.85 55.96 5.89
CA TRP A 139 2.15 55.74 7.15
C TRP A 139 1.77 57.07 7.82
N ILE A 140 0.55 57.14 8.35
CA ILE A 140 0.21 57.94 9.54
C ILE A 140 -0.52 56.98 10.51
N PRO A 141 -0.14 56.93 11.80
CA PRO A 141 -0.61 55.91 12.74
C PRO A 141 -1.80 56.34 13.62
N LYS A 142 -2.45 55.31 14.19
CA LYS A 142 -3.42 55.26 15.30
C LYS A 142 -4.85 55.76 15.01
N LEU A 143 -5.81 54.86 15.18
CA LEU A 143 -6.50 54.77 16.46
C LEU A 143 -7.13 53.38 16.64
N ALA A 144 -6.87 52.80 17.80
CA ALA A 144 -7.53 51.59 18.27
C ALA A 144 -9.03 51.85 18.45
N THR A 145 -9.86 51.01 17.86
CA THR A 145 -11.23 50.73 18.33
C THR A 145 -11.47 49.27 17.95
N ARG A 146 -11.15 48.39 18.90
CA ARG A 146 -12.12 47.65 19.72
C ARG A 146 -12.93 46.68 18.85
N TYR A 147 -12.66 45.39 19.08
CA TYR A 147 -13.55 44.27 18.84
C TYR A 147 -15.02 44.67 19.02
N GLU A 148 -15.77 44.68 17.92
CA GLU A 148 -17.16 44.28 17.93
C GLU A 148 -17.40 43.39 16.72
N GLU A 149 -18.16 42.33 16.98
CA GLU A 149 -18.48 41.20 16.13
C GLU A 149 -19.05 41.65 14.77
N ALA A 150 -18.25 41.55 13.72
CA ALA A 150 -18.75 41.65 12.35
C ALA A 150 -18.98 40.23 11.82
N PHE A 151 -20.22 39.75 11.99
CA PHE A 151 -20.79 38.68 11.18
C PHE A 151 -20.48 38.97 9.69
N PRO A 152 -19.97 38.00 8.90
CA PRO A 152 -19.70 38.26 7.50
C PRO A 152 -21.03 38.44 6.77
N SER A 153 -21.29 39.69 6.43
CA SER A 153 -22.37 40.15 5.59
C SER A 153 -22.36 39.44 4.23
N SER A 154 -23.38 38.61 4.01
CA SER A 154 -24.27 38.57 2.82
C SER A 154 -23.67 38.67 1.40
N GLN A 155 -22.42 38.28 1.17
CA GLN A 155 -21.91 38.13 -0.19
C GLN A 155 -22.26 36.73 -0.73
N GLY A 156 -23.40 36.61 -1.44
CA GLY A 156 -23.70 35.44 -2.26
C GLY A 156 -25.10 34.83 -2.15
N ARG A 157 -26.14 35.59 -1.78
CA ARG A 157 -27.51 35.09 -1.78
C ARG A 157 -28.15 35.24 -3.17
N ASP A 158 -28.75 34.17 -3.67
CA ASP A 158 -29.49 34.20 -4.95
C ASP A 158 -30.83 34.95 -4.81
N PRO A 159 -31.14 35.92 -5.69
CA PRO A 159 -32.41 36.62 -5.70
C PRO A 159 -33.58 35.63 -5.92
N GLY A 160 -34.49 35.52 -4.95
CA GLY A 160 -35.70 34.67 -5.06
C GLY A 160 -35.74 33.46 -4.13
N VAL A 161 -34.66 33.15 -3.41
CA VAL A 161 -34.68 32.11 -2.36
C VAL A 161 -35.25 32.71 -1.06
N PRO A 162 -36.36 32.18 -0.51
CA PRO A 162 -36.92 32.65 0.76
C PRO A 162 -35.90 32.53 1.89
N ASP A 163 -35.89 33.50 2.82
CA ASP A 163 -34.93 33.55 3.94
C ASP A 163 -34.90 32.27 4.77
N VAL A 164 -36.05 31.61 4.90
CA VAL A 164 -36.18 30.36 5.65
C VAL A 164 -35.42 29.21 4.96
N VAL A 165 -35.50 29.12 3.63
CA VAL A 165 -34.82 28.10 2.83
C VAL A 165 -33.31 28.34 2.84
N TRP A 166 -32.90 29.61 2.72
CA TRP A 166 -31.48 29.99 2.76
C TRP A 166 -30.82 29.66 4.11
N LYS A 167 -31.48 30.01 5.23
CA LYS A 167 -30.99 29.69 6.57
C LYS A 167 -30.90 28.19 6.81
N GLN A 168 -31.87 27.42 6.34
CA GLN A 168 -31.82 25.96 6.44
C GLN A 168 -30.63 25.38 5.68
N LEU A 169 -30.37 25.87 4.46
CA LEU A 169 -29.27 25.41 3.62
C LEU A 169 -27.89 25.75 4.22
N GLU A 170 -27.77 26.88 4.91
CA GLU A 170 -26.56 27.20 5.68
C GLU A 170 -26.35 26.23 6.85
N VAL A 171 -27.42 25.89 7.59
CA VAL A 171 -27.37 24.89 8.66
C VAL A 171 -26.97 23.53 8.10
N ASP A 172 -27.54 23.10 6.98
CA ASP A 172 -27.23 21.82 6.35
C ASP A 172 -25.78 21.77 5.85
N LYS A 173 -25.27 22.86 5.28
CA LYS A 173 -23.85 23.00 4.88
C LYS A 173 -22.92 22.85 6.08
N TRP A 174 -23.21 23.54 7.18
CA TRP A 174 -22.41 23.43 8.40
C TRP A 174 -22.48 22.02 8.99
N ALA A 175 -23.66 21.41 9.03
CA ALA A 175 -23.85 20.04 9.51
C ALA A 175 -23.06 19.03 8.66
N ALA A 176 -23.03 19.20 7.34
CA ALA A 176 -22.27 18.36 6.42
C ALA A 176 -20.74 18.52 6.61
N LEU A 177 -20.26 19.76 6.77
CA LEU A 177 -18.84 20.01 7.05
C LEU A 177 -18.41 19.40 8.39
N GLU A 178 -19.22 19.56 9.43
CA GLU A 178 -18.93 18.99 10.76
C GLU A 178 -18.98 17.46 10.73
N ALA A 179 -19.89 16.87 9.95
CA ALA A 179 -19.92 15.42 9.74
C ALA A 179 -18.66 14.92 9.00
N ALA A 180 -18.22 15.63 7.95
CA ALA A 180 -17.00 15.29 7.22
C ALA A 180 -15.74 15.43 8.09
N HIS A 181 -15.69 16.47 8.94
CA HIS A 181 -14.59 16.64 9.90
C HIS A 181 -14.55 15.47 10.89
N ARG A 182 -15.69 15.12 11.50
CA ARG A 182 -15.78 13.97 12.42
C ARG A 182 -15.38 12.66 11.76
N GLN A 183 -15.84 12.40 10.52
CA GLN A 183 -15.44 11.21 9.77
C GLN A 183 -13.92 11.16 9.52
N LYS A 184 -13.32 12.29 9.19
CA LYS A 184 -11.87 12.39 9.01
C LYS A 184 -11.12 12.14 10.33
N GLU A 185 -11.56 12.72 11.43
CA GLU A 185 -10.95 12.48 12.75
C GLU A 185 -11.06 11.02 13.17
N GLU A 186 -12.20 10.37 12.92
CA GLU A 186 -12.39 8.93 13.18
C GLU A 186 -11.43 8.07 12.33
N LEU A 187 -11.25 8.41 11.05
CA LEU A 187 -10.28 7.77 10.18
C LEU A 187 -8.85 7.94 10.67
N ASP A 188 -8.45 9.18 10.97
CA ASP A 188 -7.12 9.51 11.47
C ASP A 188 -6.83 8.79 12.80
N ALA A 189 -7.83 8.70 13.69
CA ALA A 189 -7.75 7.96 14.95
C ALA A 189 -7.61 6.44 14.72
N LEU A 190 -8.30 5.86 13.73
CA LEU A 190 -8.13 4.45 13.37
C LEU A 190 -6.73 4.18 12.81
N GLU A 191 -6.19 5.08 11.97
CA GLU A 191 -4.83 4.95 11.44
C GLU A 191 -3.77 5.04 12.53
N GLU A 192 -3.87 6.00 13.46
CA GLU A 192 -2.96 6.08 14.61
C GLU A 192 -3.09 4.84 15.50
N ALA A 193 -4.31 4.35 15.73
CA ALA A 193 -4.52 3.13 16.51
C ALA A 193 -3.87 1.89 15.88
N VAL A 194 -3.79 1.81 14.55
CA VAL A 194 -3.04 0.75 13.83
C VAL A 194 -1.54 0.93 14.04
N ARG A 195 -1.01 2.16 13.90
CA ARG A 195 0.41 2.47 14.17
C ARG A 195 0.80 2.10 15.60
N ASP A 196 -0.04 2.43 16.58
CA ASP A 196 0.16 2.06 17.98
C ASP A 196 0.17 0.56 18.22
N ALA A 197 -0.73 -0.18 17.55
CA ALA A 197 -0.76 -1.64 17.66
C ALA A 197 0.52 -2.27 17.10
N TYR A 198 1.08 -1.71 16.02
CA TYR A 198 2.36 -2.14 15.47
C TYR A 198 3.52 -1.84 16.44
N ARG A 199 3.59 -0.62 17.01
CA ARG A 199 4.58 -0.27 18.05
C ARG A 199 4.49 -1.20 19.27
N ALA A 200 3.27 -1.52 19.71
CA ALA A 200 3.05 -2.44 20.82
C ALA A 200 3.52 -3.87 20.48
N GLU A 201 3.25 -4.37 19.27
CA GLU A 201 3.74 -5.68 18.82
C GLU A 201 5.28 -5.76 18.82
N GLU A 202 5.96 -4.71 18.35
CA GLU A 202 7.42 -4.63 18.37
C GLU A 202 7.97 -4.61 19.80
N ALA A 203 7.36 -3.84 20.72
CA ALA A 203 7.74 -3.83 22.13
C ALA A 203 7.54 -5.20 22.79
N GLN A 204 6.46 -5.93 22.47
CA GLN A 204 6.24 -7.29 22.98
C GLN A 204 7.29 -8.28 22.44
N LYS A 205 7.66 -8.18 21.15
CA LYS A 205 8.74 -9.00 20.58
C LYS A 205 10.07 -8.74 21.28
N ALA A 206 10.39 -7.47 21.57
CA ALA A 206 11.61 -7.13 22.29
C ALA A 206 11.64 -7.76 23.69
N LEU A 207 10.53 -7.69 24.44
CA LEU A 207 10.39 -8.35 25.74
C LEU A 207 10.51 -9.89 25.62
N GLU A 208 9.88 -10.49 24.62
CA GLU A 208 9.99 -11.94 24.35
C GLU A 208 11.44 -12.33 24.08
N THR A 209 12.17 -11.58 23.25
CA THR A 209 13.58 -11.87 22.96
C THR A 209 14.48 -11.77 24.18
N ASP A 210 14.26 -10.75 25.04
CA ASP A 210 15.01 -10.60 26.30
C ASP A 210 14.73 -11.78 27.24
N LEU A 211 13.46 -12.17 27.38
CA LEU A 211 13.07 -13.32 28.20
C LEU A 211 13.63 -14.65 27.68
N VAL A 212 13.69 -14.84 26.35
CA VAL A 212 14.32 -16.02 25.75
C VAL A 212 15.83 -16.03 26.00
N CYS A 213 16.50 -14.89 25.94
CA CYS A 213 17.92 -14.78 26.29
C CYS A 213 18.17 -15.17 27.75
N ARG A 214 17.39 -14.61 28.68
CA ARG A 214 17.46 -14.94 30.12
C ARG A 214 17.14 -16.42 30.40
N ALA A 215 16.16 -17.00 29.69
CA ALA A 215 15.80 -18.41 29.82
C ALA A 215 16.95 -19.36 29.45
N ARG A 216 17.72 -19.01 28.40
CA ARG A 216 18.88 -19.80 27.97
C ARG A 216 19.99 -19.79 29.02
N GLU A 217 20.16 -18.68 29.73
CA GLU A 217 21.15 -18.53 30.80
C GLU A 217 20.74 -19.27 32.08
N ALA A 218 19.44 -19.32 32.38
CA ALA A 218 18.92 -19.93 33.60
C ALA A 218 18.74 -21.47 33.55
N SER A 219 18.61 -22.08 32.37
CA SER A 219 18.53 -23.53 32.07
C SER A 219 17.51 -24.41 32.83
N ALA A 220 16.90 -23.98 33.95
CA ALA A 220 15.96 -24.80 34.74
C ALA A 220 14.83 -24.05 35.47
N ASP A 221 14.66 -22.73 35.27
CA ASP A 221 13.68 -21.95 36.04
C ASP A 221 12.25 -22.14 35.52
N ALA A 222 11.38 -22.72 36.33
CA ALA A 222 9.96 -22.92 36.02
C ALA A 222 9.22 -21.58 35.83
N GLU A 223 9.63 -20.55 36.56
CA GLU A 223 9.08 -19.20 36.47
C GLU A 223 9.32 -18.57 35.10
N ILE A 224 10.49 -18.80 34.51
CA ILE A 224 10.81 -18.29 33.17
C ILE A 224 9.96 -18.99 32.10
N LYS A 225 9.63 -20.27 32.29
CA LYS A 225 8.71 -20.99 31.39
C LYS A 225 7.30 -20.39 31.44
N CYS A 226 6.78 -20.09 32.63
CA CYS A 226 5.48 -19.42 32.78
C CYS A 226 5.47 -18.04 32.11
N GLN A 227 6.55 -17.26 32.26
CA GLN A 227 6.68 -15.94 31.62
C GLN A 227 6.70 -16.04 30.08
N LEU A 228 7.39 -17.03 29.51
CA LEU A 228 7.41 -17.25 28.07
C LEU A 228 6.01 -17.63 27.52
N GLU A 229 5.25 -18.45 28.25
CA GLU A 229 3.87 -18.79 27.88
C GLU A 229 2.95 -17.56 27.94
N GLU A 230 3.09 -16.72 28.97
CA GLU A 230 2.35 -15.47 29.10
C GLU A 230 2.68 -14.50 27.95
N GLN A 231 3.96 -14.36 27.59
CA GLN A 231 4.39 -13.52 26.47
C GLN A 231 3.87 -14.04 25.13
N ARG A 232 3.85 -15.36 24.94
CA ARG A 232 3.27 -15.97 23.74
C ARG A 232 1.79 -15.61 23.60
N LEU A 233 1.02 -15.66 24.68
CA LEU A 233 -0.39 -15.24 24.69
C LEU A 233 -0.54 -13.75 24.39
N LYS A 234 0.27 -12.89 25.03
CA LYS A 234 0.28 -11.44 24.78
C LYS A 234 0.56 -11.13 23.31
N ARG A 235 1.54 -11.80 22.69
CA ARG A 235 1.83 -11.64 21.27
C ARG A 235 0.66 -12.03 20.38
N VAL A 236 0.01 -13.17 20.64
CA VAL A 236 -1.17 -13.60 19.88
C VAL A 236 -2.29 -12.57 20.00
N THR A 237 -2.55 -12.05 21.20
CA THR A 237 -3.56 -11.00 21.40
C THR A 237 -3.19 -9.69 20.71
N ALA A 238 -1.91 -9.28 20.74
CA ALA A 238 -1.44 -8.06 20.09
C ALA A 238 -1.60 -8.14 18.56
N ILE A 239 -1.26 -9.29 17.97
CA ILE A 239 -1.47 -9.54 16.54
C ILE A 239 -2.96 -9.50 16.18
N ALA A 240 -3.81 -10.15 17.00
CA ALA A 240 -5.25 -10.14 16.78
C ALA A 240 -5.84 -8.71 16.87
N VAL A 241 -5.39 -7.90 17.82
CA VAL A 241 -5.78 -6.49 17.96
C VAL A 241 -5.34 -5.69 16.73
N ARG A 242 -4.11 -5.85 16.26
CA ARG A 242 -3.62 -5.20 15.04
C ARG A 242 -4.49 -5.56 13.84
N GLN A 243 -4.70 -6.85 13.60
CA GLN A 243 -5.52 -7.33 12.48
C GLN A 243 -6.96 -6.82 12.55
N ALA A 244 -7.56 -6.73 13.74
CA ALA A 244 -8.89 -6.19 13.92
C ALA A 244 -8.96 -4.69 13.58
N LYS A 245 -7.93 -3.92 13.93
CA LYS A 245 -7.84 -2.48 13.60
C LYS A 245 -7.59 -2.26 12.10
N GLU A 246 -6.67 -3.01 11.49
CA GLU A 246 -6.40 -2.97 10.05
C GLU A 246 -7.66 -3.29 9.24
N LYS A 247 -8.40 -4.34 9.60
CA LYS A 247 -9.68 -4.69 8.97
C LYS A 247 -10.73 -3.58 9.09
N LYS A 248 -10.79 -2.86 10.21
CA LYS A 248 -11.72 -1.73 10.37
C LYS A 248 -11.36 -0.58 9.42
N LEU A 249 -10.08 -0.25 9.31
CA LEU A 249 -9.59 0.78 8.40
C LEU A 249 -9.82 0.40 6.92
N GLU A 250 -9.53 -0.85 6.56
CA GLU A 250 -9.81 -1.37 5.21
C GLU A 250 -11.30 -1.37 4.88
N ALA A 251 -12.16 -1.76 5.82
CA ALA A 251 -13.60 -1.72 5.64
C ALA A 251 -14.12 -0.28 5.44
N HIS A 252 -13.52 0.71 6.10
CA HIS A 252 -13.86 2.13 5.85
C HIS A 252 -13.50 2.52 4.41
N ARG A 253 -12.24 2.27 3.99
CA ARG A 253 -11.76 2.58 2.64
C ARG A 253 -12.60 1.89 1.55
N GLN A 254 -12.99 0.64 1.78
CA GLN A 254 -13.84 -0.11 0.85
C GLN A 254 -15.24 0.50 0.73
N LYS A 255 -15.86 0.92 1.85
CA LYS A 255 -17.16 1.59 1.81
C LYS A 255 -17.11 2.89 1.03
N GLU A 256 -16.09 3.72 1.25
CA GLU A 256 -15.91 4.97 0.50
C GLU A 256 -15.75 4.72 -1.00
N LEU A 257 -14.97 3.70 -1.39
CA LEU A 257 -14.82 3.31 -2.79
C LEU A 257 -16.14 2.81 -3.39
N GLU A 258 -16.90 2.00 -2.65
CA GLU A 258 -18.19 1.49 -3.10
C GLU A 258 -19.21 2.63 -3.29
N GLU A 259 -19.27 3.56 -2.34
CA GLU A 259 -20.11 4.75 -2.42
C GLU A 259 -19.72 5.65 -3.59
N ALA A 260 -18.42 5.89 -3.79
CA ALA A 260 -17.91 6.65 -4.93
C ALA A 260 -18.26 5.98 -6.28
N GLN A 261 -18.18 4.66 -6.36
CA GLN A 261 -18.60 3.92 -7.56
C GLN A 261 -20.11 4.00 -7.79
N LYS A 262 -20.92 3.87 -6.74
CA LYS A 262 -22.39 4.03 -6.83
C LYS A 262 -22.74 5.42 -7.32
N GLU A 263 -22.10 6.45 -6.78
CA GLU A 263 -22.28 7.83 -7.19
C GLU A 263 -21.83 8.07 -8.64
N GLN A 264 -20.67 7.54 -9.05
CA GLN A 264 -20.21 7.65 -10.43
C GLN A 264 -21.18 6.98 -11.42
N ARG A 265 -21.73 5.81 -11.05
CA ARG A 265 -22.74 5.12 -11.87
C ARG A 265 -24.04 5.90 -11.95
N ALA A 266 -24.50 6.47 -10.83
CA ALA A 266 -25.68 7.33 -10.80
C ALA A 266 -25.48 8.57 -11.68
N GLN A 267 -24.36 9.29 -11.52
CA GLN A 267 -24.02 10.45 -12.36
C GLN A 267 -23.91 10.08 -13.84
N THR A 268 -23.28 8.95 -14.17
CA THR A 268 -23.17 8.48 -15.56
C THR A 268 -24.55 8.21 -16.16
N LYS A 269 -25.43 7.55 -15.39
CA LYS A 269 -26.81 7.29 -15.82
C LYS A 269 -27.59 8.58 -16.01
N LEU A 270 -27.43 9.57 -15.12
CA LEU A 270 -28.06 10.88 -15.25
C LEU A 270 -27.57 11.63 -16.50
N ARG A 271 -26.27 11.56 -16.82
CA ARG A 271 -25.71 12.11 -18.07
C ARG A 271 -26.27 11.41 -19.32
N GLN A 272 -26.49 10.10 -19.26
CA GLN A 272 -27.06 9.32 -20.37
C GLN A 272 -28.55 9.62 -20.58
N MET A 273 -29.32 9.82 -19.51
CA MET A 273 -30.73 10.22 -19.60
C MET A 273 -30.91 11.66 -20.12
N GLY A 274 -29.81 12.39 -20.25
CA GLY A 274 -29.79 13.74 -20.75
C GLY A 274 -30.07 14.77 -19.68
N VAL A 275 -30.06 16.02 -20.13
CA VAL A 275 -30.40 17.18 -19.34
C VAL A 275 -31.89 17.09 -18.94
N CYS A 276 -32.25 17.55 -17.74
CA CYS A 276 -33.66 17.63 -17.33
C CYS A 276 -34.49 18.39 -18.39
N ALA A 277 -35.81 18.17 -18.44
CA ALA A 277 -36.74 18.88 -19.34
C ALA A 277 -36.60 20.42 -19.28
N ALA A 278 -36.10 20.97 -18.16
CA ALA A 278 -35.81 22.39 -17.97
C ALA A 278 -34.41 22.85 -18.45
N GLY A 279 -33.54 21.95 -18.92
CA GLY A 279 -32.22 22.30 -19.45
C GLY A 279 -31.08 22.32 -18.42
N TYR A 280 -31.28 21.76 -17.22
CA TYR A 280 -30.29 21.75 -16.13
C TYR A 280 -29.57 20.40 -15.89
N GLU A 281 -28.33 20.50 -15.40
CA GLU A 281 -27.55 19.37 -14.92
C GLU A 281 -28.05 18.86 -13.55
N TRP A 282 -28.01 17.55 -13.36
CA TRP A 282 -28.44 16.91 -12.12
C TRP A 282 -27.42 17.11 -11.00
N ILE A 283 -27.87 17.62 -9.85
CA ILE A 283 -27.03 17.86 -8.66
C ILE A 283 -27.51 16.95 -7.52
N LYS A 284 -26.57 16.34 -6.79
CA LYS A 284 -26.88 15.50 -5.62
C LYS A 284 -27.26 16.40 -4.44
N GLN A 285 -28.50 16.25 -3.97
CA GLN A 285 -29.03 16.84 -2.75
C GLN A 285 -29.22 15.75 -1.68
N ALA A 286 -29.55 16.15 -0.44
CA ALA A 286 -29.68 15.22 0.70
C ALA A 286 -30.70 14.10 0.46
N ASP A 287 -31.79 14.39 -0.25
CA ASP A 287 -32.90 13.45 -0.51
C ASP A 287 -32.89 12.82 -1.92
N GLY A 288 -31.86 13.08 -2.74
CA GLY A 288 -31.77 12.52 -4.09
C GLY A 288 -31.02 13.41 -5.08
N TYR A 289 -31.19 13.13 -6.37
CA TYR A 289 -30.71 14.01 -7.44
C TYR A 289 -31.85 14.92 -7.88
N ASP A 290 -31.63 16.22 -7.78
CA ASP A 290 -32.59 17.24 -8.20
C ASP A 290 -32.03 18.04 -9.38
N SER A 291 -32.92 18.46 -10.26
CA SER A 291 -32.65 19.29 -11.43
C SER A 291 -33.17 20.72 -11.30
N ASP A 292 -33.96 21.04 -10.26
CA ASP A 292 -34.62 22.35 -10.11
C ASP A 292 -33.73 23.44 -9.48
N PHE A 293 -32.50 23.13 -9.11
CA PHE A 293 -31.59 24.09 -8.44
C PHE A 293 -30.66 24.84 -9.40
N MET A 294 -31.20 25.47 -10.45
CA MET A 294 -30.42 26.34 -11.36
C MET A 294 -31.24 27.47 -11.98
N GLN A 295 -32.12 28.10 -11.21
CA GLN A 295 -32.72 29.35 -11.70
C GLN A 295 -31.73 30.51 -11.80
N LEU A 296 -30.51 30.47 -11.21
CA LEU A 296 -29.62 31.65 -11.21
C LEU A 296 -28.09 31.43 -11.29
N HIS A 297 -27.56 30.21 -11.41
CA HIS A 297 -26.09 30.01 -11.46
C HIS A 297 -25.49 29.87 -12.89
N SER A 298 -26.30 29.76 -13.94
CA SER A 298 -25.82 29.65 -15.34
C SER A 298 -25.23 30.94 -15.92
N ALA A 299 -25.40 32.11 -15.28
CA ALA A 299 -24.85 33.37 -15.80
C ALA A 299 -23.34 33.54 -15.52
N ASN A 300 -22.80 32.94 -14.45
CA ASN A 300 -21.40 33.23 -14.04
C ASN A 300 -20.37 32.22 -14.56
N VAL A 301 -20.74 31.00 -14.94
CA VAL A 301 -19.79 30.02 -15.51
C VAL A 301 -19.57 30.26 -17.02
N ALA A 302 -20.54 30.83 -17.73
CA ALA A 302 -20.41 31.17 -19.15
C ALA A 302 -19.52 32.41 -19.40
N LEU A 303 -19.46 33.36 -18.45
CA LEU A 303 -18.62 34.56 -18.58
C LEU A 303 -17.13 34.27 -18.34
N ALA A 304 -16.79 33.25 -17.55
CA ALA A 304 -15.40 32.85 -17.31
C ALA A 304 -14.77 32.07 -18.48
N ARG A 305 -15.58 31.52 -19.39
CA ARG A 305 -15.10 30.79 -20.58
C ARG A 305 -15.00 31.63 -21.86
N SER A 306 -15.50 32.87 -21.85
CA SER A 306 -15.55 33.75 -23.03
C SER A 306 -14.59 34.94 -22.97
N GLY A 307 -13.59 34.90 -22.09
CA GLY A 307 -12.45 35.83 -22.07
C GLY A 307 -11.49 35.61 -23.24
N GLN A 308 -12.02 35.66 -24.46
CA GLN A 308 -11.26 35.67 -25.69
C GLN A 308 -10.61 37.05 -25.81
N VAL A 309 -9.29 37.05 -25.68
CA VAL A 309 -8.40 38.20 -25.87
C VAL A 309 -8.69 38.85 -27.23
N VAL A 310 -9.40 39.98 -27.23
CA VAL A 310 -9.48 40.88 -28.37
C VAL A 310 -8.23 41.77 -28.30
N GLY A 311 -7.17 41.37 -28.98
CA GLY A 311 -6.01 42.21 -29.22
C GLY A 311 -6.36 43.31 -30.22
N SER A 312 -6.53 44.54 -29.73
CA SER A 312 -6.57 45.77 -30.53
C SER A 312 -5.23 45.99 -31.23
N GLY A 313 -5.18 45.72 -32.54
CA GLY A 313 -4.14 46.21 -33.43
C GLY A 313 -4.57 47.52 -34.08
N CYS A 314 -4.07 48.65 -33.59
CA CYS A 314 -4.15 49.94 -34.29
C CYS A 314 -3.19 49.90 -35.50
N ALA A 315 -3.74 49.97 -36.71
CA ALA A 315 -3.01 50.30 -37.93
C ALA A 315 -3.57 51.60 -38.50
N SER A 316 -2.73 52.63 -38.52
CA SER A 316 -2.98 53.95 -39.09
C SER A 316 -3.10 53.89 -40.62
N PRO A 317 -3.91 54.75 -41.26
CA PRO A 317 -4.04 54.78 -42.71
C PRO A 317 -3.15 55.85 -43.38
N THR A 318 -2.83 55.57 -44.65
CA THR A 318 -2.55 56.50 -45.78
C THR A 318 -1.20 57.24 -45.86
N PRO A 319 -0.81 57.69 -47.07
CA PRO A 319 -0.79 56.99 -48.37
C PRO A 319 0.62 56.93 -48.99
#